data_AF-A0AAJ1T9P2-F1
#
_entry.id   AF-A0AAJ1T9P2-F1
#
_cell.length_a   1.000
_cell.length_b   1.000
_cell.length_c   1.000
_cell.angle_alpha   90.00
_cell.angle_beta   90.00
_cell.angle_gamma   90.00
#
_symmetry.space_group_name_H-M   'P 1'
#
loop_
_entity.id
_entity.type
_entity.pdbx_description
1 polymer ?
#
loop_
_entity_poly.entity_id
_entity_poly.type
_entity_poly.pdbx_seq_one_letter_code
_entity_poly.pdbx_strand_id
1 'polypeptide(L)'
;MLFLYCVLVVCGAVLLTAGVIEQRRHFTNLEHIPSRVLVNGIRGKSSITRLCAGALRGGGLTTVAKTTGTAARFIHPDATEEPVYRKFGIANVVEQIGIVRRAATYHPDALVIECMAVMPALQEINQSKLIRSTIGVLCNVREDHLAEMGPTLDDVARSLSRSMPEGGICVTAEQDRFHILQEEADARDCKLVYADPETVTDEELRGFSWFTFKENVAIALTVAELLGVERETALQGMYEAPPDPGVLSVERYATHDGKKLRFANVFAANDPESTLMNINQLLDLGAIHRPLSVVINCRPDRVERNGQMGEIIPDLEPEQVFVIGHPAKSAIDAIPAAWRSRAVDLGGDRRDPEEFMGELLGRLGPDSSLVAIGNIHGQGEHLLEHLAELPPDDTDPDETPPGPGPGTPPQDDTTPEQGQEPPAGRTGELYVPRIDPYQSYPESYEARYGPQQPPAPGLGVAPQWPGHGHPPAQPGPGTGAQPGPGGHGYPPADRNPGPAPRQEPYPGPQQARQPAPRPPARPRGLFEPVRPPEPDDASQGPPSTTPFGQGRRAAAPHPDHPGQDRSAPTPPPAPRDGNTSGYRPGENR
;
A
#
# COMPACT_ATOMS: atom_id res chain seq x y z
N MET A 1 -51.20 -20.56 -9.32
CA MET A 1 -50.79 -19.56 -8.31
C MET A 1 -50.17 -20.18 -7.07
N LEU A 2 -50.90 -20.94 -6.23
CA LEU A 2 -50.36 -21.52 -4.97
C LEU A 2 -49.00 -22.22 -5.14
N PHE A 3 -48.85 -23.09 -6.15
CA PHE A 3 -47.58 -23.77 -6.44
C PHE A 3 -46.39 -22.81 -6.64
N LEU A 4 -46.57 -21.74 -7.43
CA LEU A 4 -45.52 -20.76 -7.68
C LEU A 4 -45.16 -19.97 -6.41
N TYR A 5 -46.14 -19.69 -5.56
CA TYR A 5 -45.91 -19.06 -4.26
C TYR A 5 -45.10 -19.97 -3.33
N CYS A 6 -45.44 -21.27 -3.26
CA CYS A 6 -44.67 -22.26 -2.51
C CYS A 6 -43.23 -22.37 -3.03
N VAL A 7 -43.02 -22.42 -4.36
CA VAL A 7 -41.68 -22.43 -4.96
C VAL A 7 -40.90 -21.17 -4.58
N LEU A 8 -41.50 -19.98 -4.70
CA LEU A 8 -40.86 -18.72 -4.33
C LEU A 8 -40.46 -18.69 -2.85
N VAL A 9 -41.35 -19.10 -1.95
CA VAL A 9 -41.09 -19.15 -0.50
C VAL A 9 -39.99 -20.17 -0.17
N VAL A 10 -39.99 -21.35 -0.79
CA VAL A 10 -38.94 -22.37 -0.60
C VAL A 10 -37.59 -21.87 -1.12
N CYS A 11 -37.54 -21.30 -2.34
CA CYS A 11 -36.31 -20.72 -2.88
C CYS A 11 -35.80 -19.55 -2.01
N GLY A 12 -36.69 -18.67 -1.54
CA GLY A 12 -36.34 -17.59 -0.63
C GLY A 12 -35.79 -18.09 0.71
N ALA A 13 -36.41 -19.13 1.30
CA ALA A 13 -35.94 -19.76 2.53
C ALA A 13 -34.57 -20.44 2.36
N VAL A 14 -34.35 -21.11 1.22
CA VAL A 14 -33.04 -21.72 0.89
C VAL A 14 -31.96 -20.65 0.73
N LEU A 15 -32.22 -19.57 -0.02
CA LEU A 15 -31.28 -18.47 -0.20
C LEU A 15 -30.98 -17.74 1.12
N LEU A 16 -32.00 -17.47 1.94
CA LEU A 16 -31.82 -16.89 3.27
C LEU A 16 -30.96 -17.79 4.17
N THR A 17 -31.25 -19.09 4.19
CA THR A 17 -30.48 -20.07 4.99
C THR A 17 -29.03 -20.15 4.51
N ALA A 18 -28.79 -20.16 3.20
CA ALA A 18 -27.46 -20.16 2.61
C ALA A 18 -26.68 -18.89 3.00
N GLY A 19 -27.29 -17.70 2.87
CA GLY A 19 -26.68 -16.43 3.27
C GLY A 19 -26.36 -16.33 4.76
N VAL A 20 -27.23 -16.85 5.63
CA VAL A 20 -26.97 -16.93 7.08
C VAL A 20 -25.80 -17.89 7.39
N ILE A 21 -25.69 -19.02 6.67
CA ILE A 21 -24.55 -19.95 6.83
C ILE A 21 -23.25 -19.32 6.34
N GLU A 22 -23.27 -18.62 5.20
CA GLU A 22 -22.11 -17.89 4.67
C GLU A 22 -21.65 -16.78 5.63
N GLN A 23 -22.58 -15.94 6.09
CA GLN A 23 -22.29 -14.86 7.04
C GLN A 23 -21.68 -15.40 8.34
N ARG A 24 -22.23 -16.50 8.90
CA ARG A 24 -21.68 -17.13 10.10
C ARG A 24 -20.28 -17.67 9.88
N ARG A 25 -20.02 -18.35 8.76
CA ARG A 25 -18.68 -18.84 8.40
C ARG A 25 -17.69 -17.69 8.23
N HIS A 26 -18.10 -16.59 7.61
CA HIS A 26 -17.28 -15.39 7.48
C HIS A 26 -16.95 -14.78 8.84
N PHE A 27 -17.92 -14.65 9.74
CA PHE A 27 -17.68 -14.15 11.10
C PHE A 27 -16.76 -15.07 11.91
N THR A 28 -16.89 -16.40 11.81
CA THR A 28 -15.94 -17.34 12.41
C THR A 28 -14.53 -17.20 11.82
N ASN A 29 -14.37 -16.88 10.54
CA ASN A 29 -13.05 -16.59 9.98
C ASN A 29 -12.45 -15.28 10.54
N LEU A 30 -13.28 -14.24 10.77
CA LEU A 30 -12.84 -13.00 11.42
C LEU A 30 -12.45 -13.22 12.89
N GLU A 31 -13.17 -14.09 13.61
CA GLU A 31 -12.89 -14.46 15.01
C GLU A 31 -11.55 -15.20 15.17
N HIS A 32 -11.06 -15.89 14.14
CA HIS A 32 -9.74 -16.54 14.12
C HIS A 32 -8.57 -15.58 13.86
N ILE A 33 -8.84 -14.31 13.52
CA ILE A 33 -7.82 -13.31 13.21
C ILE A 33 -7.96 -12.20 14.27
N PRO A 34 -7.21 -12.23 15.39
CA PRO A 34 -7.51 -11.37 16.54
C PRO A 34 -7.33 -9.89 16.20
N SER A 35 -6.22 -9.53 15.55
CA SER A 35 -5.93 -8.15 15.13
C SER A 35 -6.29 -7.94 13.66
N ARG A 36 -7.16 -6.97 13.38
CA ARG A 36 -7.62 -6.67 12.02
C ARG A 36 -7.45 -5.17 11.79
N VAL A 37 -6.46 -4.81 10.99
CA VAL A 37 -6.10 -3.41 10.67
C VAL A 37 -6.75 -3.04 9.33
N LEU A 38 -7.65 -2.07 9.31
CA LEU A 38 -8.28 -1.56 8.09
C LEU A 38 -7.69 -0.20 7.71
N VAL A 39 -6.94 -0.16 6.60
CA VAL A 39 -6.27 1.05 6.09
C VAL A 39 -7.15 1.76 5.07
N ASN A 40 -7.50 3.02 5.33
CA ASN A 40 -8.34 3.85 4.48
C ASN A 40 -7.81 5.30 4.42
N GLY A 41 -8.28 6.09 3.46
CA GLY A 41 -7.77 7.45 3.19
C GLY A 41 -7.61 7.69 1.69
N ILE A 42 -7.17 8.88 1.31
CA ILE A 42 -7.04 9.22 -0.12
C ILE A 42 -5.73 8.64 -0.68
N ARG A 43 -4.57 9.15 -0.24
CA ARG A 43 -3.25 8.72 -0.73
C ARG A 43 -2.50 7.85 0.30
N GLY A 44 -1.53 7.05 -0.15
CA GLY A 44 -0.63 6.25 0.72
C GLY A 44 -1.17 4.91 1.25
N LYS A 45 -2.42 4.54 0.93
CA LYS A 45 -3.09 3.33 1.44
C LYS A 45 -2.31 2.02 1.25
N SER A 46 -1.83 1.72 0.03
CA SER A 46 -1.05 0.50 -0.21
C SER A 46 0.26 0.49 0.57
N SER A 47 0.99 1.62 0.55
CA SER A 47 2.28 1.78 1.23
C SER A 47 2.14 1.58 2.74
N ILE A 48 1.13 2.21 3.36
CA ILE A 48 0.84 2.02 4.79
C ILE A 48 0.43 0.57 5.09
N THR A 49 -0.38 -0.06 4.22
CA THR A 49 -0.75 -1.49 4.36
C THR A 49 0.50 -2.39 4.39
N ARG A 50 1.48 -2.11 3.52
CA ARG A 50 2.75 -2.84 3.43
C ARG A 50 3.68 -2.55 4.61
N LEU A 51 3.79 -1.29 5.03
CA LEU A 51 4.59 -0.88 6.18
C LEU A 51 4.05 -1.49 7.48
N CYS A 52 2.74 -1.40 7.73
CA CYS A 52 2.10 -2.08 8.86
C CYS A 52 2.35 -3.60 8.82
N ALA A 53 2.21 -4.24 7.65
CA ALA A 53 2.49 -5.67 7.52
C ALA A 53 3.96 -6.01 7.77
N GLY A 54 4.89 -5.17 7.29
CA GLY A 54 6.32 -5.28 7.52
C GLY A 54 6.69 -5.15 8.99
N ALA A 55 6.23 -4.08 9.64
CA ALA A 55 6.45 -3.83 11.05
C ALA A 55 6.02 -5.01 11.93
N LEU A 56 4.80 -5.52 11.69
CA LEU A 56 4.25 -6.63 12.48
C LEU A 56 5.00 -7.94 12.24
N ARG A 57 5.42 -8.24 11.00
CA ARG A 57 6.32 -9.38 10.70
C ARG A 57 7.70 -9.23 11.37
N GLY A 58 8.27 -8.02 11.37
CA GLY A 58 9.54 -7.73 12.05
C GLY A 58 9.48 -7.98 13.55
N GLY A 59 8.33 -7.68 14.18
CA GLY A 59 7.99 -8.06 15.54
C GLY A 59 7.68 -9.55 15.77
N GLY A 60 7.81 -10.40 14.74
CA GLY A 60 7.55 -11.84 14.82
C GLY A 60 6.08 -12.25 14.76
N LEU A 61 5.15 -11.35 14.43
CA LEU A 61 3.72 -11.67 14.30
C LEU A 61 3.40 -12.26 12.93
N THR A 62 2.64 -13.36 12.92
CA THR A 62 2.14 -14.00 11.71
C THR A 62 1.14 -13.07 11.03
N THR A 63 1.59 -12.31 10.03
CA THR A 63 0.81 -11.22 9.45
C THR A 63 0.48 -11.47 7.98
N VAL A 64 -0.80 -11.50 7.65
CA VAL A 64 -1.29 -11.51 6.27
C VAL A 64 -1.67 -10.08 5.88
N ALA A 65 -1.45 -9.69 4.62
CA ALA A 65 -1.92 -8.40 4.15
C ALA A 65 -2.54 -8.41 2.75
N LYS A 66 -3.29 -7.36 2.41
CA LYS A 66 -3.89 -7.21 1.08
C LYS A 66 -4.05 -5.74 0.68
N THR A 67 -3.45 -5.37 -0.45
CA THR A 67 -3.58 -4.05 -1.10
C THR A 67 -4.69 -4.04 -2.16
N THR A 68 -5.20 -2.86 -2.53
CA THR A 68 -6.34 -2.72 -3.44
C THR A 68 -6.09 -1.91 -4.72
N GLY A 69 -4.97 -1.18 -4.78
CA GLY A 69 -4.58 -0.29 -5.87
C GLY A 69 -4.36 -0.95 -7.24
N THR A 70 -3.62 -0.26 -8.12
CA THR A 70 -3.45 -0.59 -9.56
C THR A 70 -3.07 -2.05 -9.78
N ALA A 71 -2.17 -2.59 -8.96
CA ALA A 71 -1.88 -4.01 -8.87
C ALA A 71 -2.31 -4.55 -7.50
N ALA A 72 -3.55 -5.05 -7.39
CA ALA A 72 -4.02 -5.65 -6.15
C ALA A 72 -3.22 -6.93 -5.82
N ARG A 73 -2.72 -7.02 -4.58
CA ARG A 73 -1.87 -8.11 -4.11
C ARG A 73 -2.39 -8.71 -2.81
N PHE A 74 -2.32 -10.02 -2.69
CA PHE A 74 -2.40 -10.73 -1.41
C PHE A 74 -0.96 -11.03 -0.98
N ILE A 75 -0.63 -10.68 0.26
CA ILE A 75 0.72 -10.74 0.82
C ILE A 75 0.70 -11.81 1.91
N HIS A 76 1.52 -12.83 1.72
CA HIS A 76 1.66 -13.99 2.61
C HIS A 76 2.48 -13.66 3.87
N PRO A 77 2.43 -14.51 4.92
CA PRO A 77 3.18 -14.28 6.16
C PRO A 77 4.71 -14.20 5.99
N ASP A 78 5.25 -14.78 4.90
CA ASP A 78 6.65 -14.73 4.50
C ASP A 78 6.98 -13.55 3.57
N ALA A 79 6.07 -12.58 3.46
CA ALA A 79 6.12 -11.43 2.54
C ALA A 79 6.07 -11.76 1.04
N THR A 80 5.90 -13.03 0.64
CA THR A 80 5.66 -13.36 -0.78
C THR A 80 4.29 -12.86 -1.24
N GLU A 81 4.15 -12.58 -2.53
CA GLU A 81 2.95 -11.93 -3.07
C GLU A 81 2.35 -12.65 -4.29
N GLU A 82 1.03 -12.59 -4.38
CA GLU A 82 0.27 -13.07 -5.54
C GLU A 82 -0.74 -12.00 -6.02
N PRO A 83 -1.05 -11.94 -7.33
CA PRO A 83 -2.11 -11.09 -7.85
C PRO A 83 -3.51 -11.50 -7.34
N VAL A 84 -4.30 -10.52 -6.88
CA VAL A 84 -5.73 -10.74 -6.60
C VAL A 84 -6.52 -10.64 -7.90
N TYR A 85 -6.78 -11.79 -8.54
CA TYR A 85 -7.51 -11.85 -9.80
C TYR A 85 -8.98 -11.39 -9.67
N ARG A 86 -9.29 -10.26 -10.31
CA ARG A 86 -10.63 -9.66 -10.36
C ARG A 86 -11.38 -10.07 -11.62
N LYS A 87 -12.63 -10.53 -11.46
CA LYS A 87 -13.48 -10.88 -12.61
C LYS A 87 -13.79 -9.62 -13.43
N PHE A 88 -13.42 -9.63 -14.71
CA PHE A 88 -13.48 -8.47 -15.61
C PHE A 88 -12.62 -7.27 -15.17
N GLY A 89 -11.64 -7.44 -14.28
CA GLY A 89 -10.82 -6.34 -13.74
C GLY A 89 -11.54 -5.42 -12.75
N ILE A 90 -12.83 -5.62 -12.48
CA ILE A 90 -13.63 -4.73 -11.63
C ILE A 90 -13.41 -5.09 -10.15
N ALA A 91 -13.00 -4.09 -9.35
CA ALA A 91 -12.91 -4.23 -7.89
C ALA A 91 -14.31 -4.35 -7.27
N ASN A 92 -14.48 -5.23 -6.30
CA ASN A 92 -15.77 -5.41 -5.62
C ASN A 92 -15.54 -5.73 -4.14
N VAL A 93 -16.20 -5.01 -3.23
CA VAL A 93 -16.07 -5.20 -1.78
C VAL A 93 -16.36 -6.65 -1.34
N VAL A 94 -17.17 -7.40 -2.09
CA VAL A 94 -17.44 -8.83 -1.82
C VAL A 94 -16.18 -9.70 -1.95
N GLU A 95 -15.14 -9.27 -2.68
CA GLU A 95 -13.85 -9.98 -2.78
C GLU A 95 -13.20 -10.19 -1.39
N GLN A 96 -13.44 -9.27 -0.45
CA GLN A 96 -12.90 -9.31 0.91
C GLN A 96 -13.36 -10.55 1.70
N ILE A 97 -14.53 -11.14 1.40
CA ILE A 97 -14.99 -12.40 2.01
C ILE A 97 -14.04 -13.55 1.63
N GLY A 98 -13.60 -13.57 0.36
CA GLY A 98 -12.61 -14.54 -0.13
C GLY A 98 -11.24 -14.33 0.50
N ILE A 99 -10.80 -13.06 0.60
CA ILE A 99 -9.52 -12.67 1.22
C ILE A 99 -9.49 -13.08 2.70
N VAL A 100 -10.49 -12.74 3.50
CA VAL A 100 -10.57 -13.11 4.92
C VAL A 100 -10.60 -14.63 5.10
N ARG A 101 -11.39 -15.36 4.30
CA ARG A 101 -11.41 -16.83 4.33
C ARG A 101 -10.05 -17.44 4.04
N ARG A 102 -9.26 -16.84 3.14
CA ARG A 102 -7.89 -17.28 2.83
C ARG A 102 -6.91 -16.88 3.93
N ALA A 103 -6.96 -15.65 4.42
CA ALA A 103 -6.12 -15.18 5.53
C ALA A 103 -6.27 -16.09 6.75
N ALA A 104 -7.50 -16.48 7.12
CA ALA A 104 -7.77 -17.33 8.26
C ALA A 104 -7.12 -18.74 8.19
N THR A 105 -6.75 -19.27 7.01
CA THR A 105 -6.04 -20.56 6.92
C THR A 105 -4.58 -20.50 7.35
N TYR A 106 -4.00 -19.30 7.46
CA TYR A 106 -2.65 -19.09 7.99
C TYR A 106 -2.64 -18.93 9.51
N HIS A 107 -3.81 -18.93 10.17
CA HIS A 107 -3.99 -18.60 11.59
C HIS A 107 -3.22 -17.33 12.04
N PRO A 108 -3.34 -16.20 11.31
CA PRO A 108 -2.49 -15.05 11.53
C PRO A 108 -2.86 -14.30 12.80
N ASP A 109 -1.85 -13.77 13.48
CA ASP A 109 -1.98 -12.82 14.59
C ASP A 109 -2.60 -11.50 14.09
N ALA A 110 -2.28 -11.10 12.85
CA ALA A 110 -2.78 -9.87 12.24
C ALA A 110 -3.19 -10.03 10.76
N LEU A 111 -4.30 -9.39 10.37
CA LEU A 111 -4.64 -9.07 8.98
C LEU A 111 -4.58 -7.56 8.77
N VAL A 112 -3.71 -7.10 7.87
CA VAL A 112 -3.65 -5.69 7.44
C VAL A 112 -4.28 -5.56 6.06
N ILE A 113 -5.38 -4.83 5.94
CA ILE A 113 -6.15 -4.79 4.70
C ILE A 113 -6.55 -3.39 4.31
N GLU A 114 -6.38 -3.09 3.03
CA GLU A 114 -6.76 -1.81 2.45
C GLU A 114 -8.28 -1.74 2.16
N CYS A 115 -8.85 -0.56 2.37
CA CYS A 115 -10.19 -0.19 1.95
C CYS A 115 -10.19 0.30 0.49
N MET A 116 -10.97 -0.38 -0.37
CA MET A 116 -11.21 0.02 -1.77
C MET A 116 -12.46 0.90 -1.95
N ALA A 117 -13.23 1.11 -0.89
CA ALA A 117 -14.58 1.63 -1.00
C ALA A 117 -14.58 3.16 -1.01
N VAL A 118 -15.00 3.76 -2.12
CA VAL A 118 -15.17 5.22 -2.24
C VAL A 118 -16.45 5.66 -1.53
N MET A 119 -17.59 5.03 -1.85
CA MET A 119 -18.90 5.44 -1.31
C MET A 119 -18.99 5.22 0.21
N PRO A 120 -19.46 6.22 1.01
CA PRO A 120 -19.57 6.14 2.47
C PRO A 120 -20.30 4.86 2.96
N ALA A 121 -21.40 4.48 2.32
CA ALA A 121 -22.16 3.28 2.68
C ALA A 121 -21.41 1.96 2.42
N LEU A 122 -20.52 1.92 1.41
CA LEU A 122 -19.68 0.76 1.15
C LEU A 122 -18.50 0.68 2.11
N GLN A 123 -17.96 1.83 2.56
CA GLN A 123 -16.97 1.90 3.63
C GLN A 123 -17.56 1.37 4.94
N GLU A 124 -18.78 1.80 5.30
CA GLU A 124 -19.50 1.35 6.49
C GLU A 124 -19.81 -0.16 6.44
N ILE A 125 -20.22 -0.72 5.29
CA ILE A 125 -20.41 -2.17 5.12
C ILE A 125 -19.06 -2.92 5.22
N ASN A 126 -18.00 -2.39 4.61
CA ASN A 126 -16.67 -2.98 4.66
C ASN A 126 -16.19 -3.09 6.11
N GLN A 127 -16.38 -2.03 6.90
CA GLN A 127 -16.03 -2.04 8.31
C GLN A 127 -16.98 -2.90 9.16
N SER A 128 -18.28 -2.60 9.20
CA SER A 128 -19.23 -3.24 10.11
C SER A 128 -19.48 -4.74 9.85
N LYS A 129 -19.25 -5.23 8.61
CA LYS A 129 -19.58 -6.61 8.21
C LYS A 129 -18.44 -7.39 7.59
N LEU A 130 -17.63 -6.78 6.73
CA LEU A 130 -16.65 -7.54 5.93
C LEU A 130 -15.32 -7.73 6.67
N ILE A 131 -14.79 -6.69 7.33
CA ILE A 131 -13.49 -6.71 8.01
C ILE A 131 -13.63 -6.67 9.53
N ARG A 132 -14.60 -5.92 10.07
CA ARG A 132 -14.79 -5.69 11.52
C ARG A 132 -13.45 -5.37 12.19
N SER A 133 -12.75 -4.35 11.71
CA SER A 133 -11.40 -4.02 12.18
C SER A 133 -11.37 -3.81 13.69
N THR A 134 -10.25 -4.17 14.33
CA THR A 134 -9.94 -3.76 15.71
C THR A 134 -9.20 -2.43 15.72
N ILE A 135 -8.43 -2.17 14.66
CA ILE A 135 -7.69 -0.93 14.43
C ILE A 135 -8.09 -0.39 13.05
N GLY A 136 -8.68 0.80 13.00
CA GLY A 136 -8.82 1.57 11.76
C GLY A 136 -7.59 2.46 11.55
N VAL A 137 -7.24 2.71 10.31
CA VAL A 137 -6.22 3.70 9.94
C VAL A 137 -6.81 4.66 8.92
N LEU A 138 -6.70 5.96 9.17
CA LEU A 138 -7.06 7.03 8.24
C LEU A 138 -5.80 7.79 7.84
N CYS A 139 -5.32 7.57 6.61
CA CYS A 139 -4.00 8.07 6.19
C CYS A 139 -3.92 9.59 6.06
N ASN A 140 -4.92 10.19 5.38
CA ASN A 140 -5.03 11.62 5.08
C ASN A 140 -6.41 11.92 4.46
N VAL A 141 -6.83 13.18 4.58
CA VAL A 141 -8.01 13.77 3.95
C VAL A 141 -7.53 14.73 2.86
N ARG A 142 -7.90 14.45 1.60
CA ARG A 142 -7.52 15.26 0.42
C ARG A 142 -8.70 15.33 -0.56
N GLU A 143 -8.63 16.24 -1.53
CA GLU A 143 -9.68 16.35 -2.56
C GLU A 143 -9.57 15.17 -3.52
N ASP A 144 -10.55 14.27 -3.45
CA ASP A 144 -10.76 13.16 -4.37
C ASP A 144 -12.21 12.69 -4.26
N HIS A 145 -12.79 12.16 -5.34
CA HIS A 145 -14.14 11.59 -5.35
C HIS A 145 -15.24 12.46 -4.68
N LEU A 146 -15.19 13.78 -4.83
CA LEU A 146 -16.11 14.73 -4.16
C LEU A 146 -17.58 14.51 -4.55
N ALA A 147 -17.86 13.90 -5.71
CA ALA A 147 -19.21 13.54 -6.13
C ALA A 147 -19.81 12.40 -5.27
N GLU A 148 -18.96 11.48 -4.79
CA GLU A 148 -19.34 10.33 -3.97
C GLU A 148 -19.16 10.56 -2.46
N MET A 149 -18.14 11.33 -2.07
CA MET A 149 -17.77 11.58 -0.68
C MET A 149 -18.37 12.86 -0.10
N GLY A 150 -18.76 13.81 -0.95
CA GLY A 150 -19.30 15.11 -0.58
C GLY A 150 -18.41 16.28 -1.05
N PRO A 151 -18.99 17.50 -1.17
CA PRO A 151 -18.37 18.61 -1.89
C PRO A 151 -17.18 19.28 -1.17
N THR A 152 -16.93 18.99 0.11
CA THR A 152 -15.84 19.62 0.89
C THR A 152 -14.90 18.59 1.52
N LEU A 153 -13.70 19.02 1.89
CA LEU A 153 -12.75 18.19 2.64
C LEU A 153 -13.31 17.72 4.00
N ASP A 154 -14.19 18.49 4.62
CA ASP A 154 -14.88 18.12 5.85
C ASP A 154 -15.87 16.96 5.58
N ASP A 155 -16.57 16.97 4.45
CA ASP A 155 -17.40 15.84 4.00
C ASP A 155 -16.54 14.60 3.71
N VAL A 156 -15.38 14.77 3.06
CA VAL A 156 -14.40 13.68 2.83
C VAL A 156 -13.92 13.08 4.16
N ALA A 157 -13.62 13.91 5.17
CA ALA A 157 -13.26 13.43 6.51
C ALA A 157 -14.38 12.60 7.17
N ARG A 158 -15.64 13.06 7.09
CA ARG A 158 -16.81 12.33 7.63
C ARG A 158 -17.16 11.09 6.82
N SER A 159 -16.91 11.09 5.51
CA SER A 159 -17.00 9.95 4.61
C SER A 159 -15.99 8.87 5.00
N LEU A 160 -14.71 9.22 5.09
CA LEU A 160 -13.63 8.30 5.50
C LEU A 160 -13.85 7.74 6.91
N SER A 161 -14.40 8.54 7.82
CA SER A 161 -14.74 8.12 9.18
C SER A 161 -15.82 7.01 9.25
N ARG A 162 -16.45 6.64 8.12
CA ARG A 162 -17.32 5.45 8.02
C ARG A 162 -16.56 4.13 8.10
N SER A 163 -15.24 4.13 7.93
CA SER A 163 -14.40 2.95 8.16
C SER A 163 -13.83 2.83 9.58
N MET A 164 -14.11 3.77 10.48
CA MET A 164 -13.67 3.68 11.89
C MET A 164 -14.35 2.50 12.62
N PRO A 165 -13.62 1.77 13.49
CA PRO A 165 -14.23 0.71 14.30
C PRO A 165 -15.07 1.27 15.46
N GLU A 166 -16.23 0.66 15.67
CA GLU A 166 -17.03 0.86 16.89
C GLU A 166 -16.34 0.18 18.08
N GLY A 167 -16.14 0.90 19.20
CA GLY A 167 -15.45 0.36 20.38
C GLY A 167 -13.97 0.01 20.17
N GLY A 168 -13.36 0.48 19.08
CA GLY A 168 -12.00 0.14 18.66
C GLY A 168 -11.00 1.30 18.76
N ILE A 169 -9.91 1.21 18.01
CA ILE A 169 -8.89 2.26 17.91
C ILE A 169 -8.84 2.76 16.47
N CYS A 170 -8.65 4.06 16.26
CA CYS A 170 -8.32 4.63 14.96
C CYS A 170 -6.98 5.38 15.03
N VAL A 171 -6.07 5.12 14.10
CA VAL A 171 -4.78 5.82 13.97
C VAL A 171 -4.83 6.76 12.77
N THR A 172 -4.31 7.98 12.90
CA THR A 172 -4.21 8.95 11.79
C THR A 172 -3.03 9.90 11.94
N ALA A 173 -2.44 10.33 10.83
CA ALA A 173 -1.50 11.46 10.78
C ALA A 173 -2.16 12.76 10.27
N GLU A 174 -3.47 12.74 9.97
CA GLU A 174 -4.22 13.93 9.51
C GLU A 174 -4.27 14.99 10.61
N GLN A 175 -3.68 16.16 10.37
CA GLN A 175 -3.62 17.25 11.32
C GLN A 175 -4.78 18.25 11.16
N ASP A 176 -5.01 18.75 9.94
CA ASP A 176 -5.98 19.83 9.67
C ASP A 176 -7.41 19.46 10.11
N ARG A 177 -7.89 18.28 9.69
CA ARG A 177 -9.25 17.78 10.02
C ARG A 177 -9.27 16.87 11.24
N PHE A 178 -8.21 16.84 12.06
CA PHE A 178 -8.15 16.00 13.26
C PHE A 178 -9.37 16.20 14.18
N HIS A 179 -9.85 17.43 14.30
CA HIS A 179 -11.04 17.77 15.09
C HIS A 179 -12.33 17.06 14.59
N ILE A 180 -12.54 16.95 13.28
CA ILE A 180 -13.68 16.23 12.68
C ILE A 180 -13.52 14.72 12.89
N LEU A 181 -12.30 14.21 12.73
CA LEU A 181 -12.01 12.80 12.99
C LEU A 181 -12.27 12.46 14.47
N GLN A 182 -11.95 13.37 15.40
CA GLN A 182 -12.23 13.19 16.83
C GLN A 182 -13.74 13.16 17.11
N GLU A 183 -14.53 14.08 16.55
CA GLU A 183 -16.00 14.07 16.67
C GLU A 183 -16.61 12.75 16.18
N GLU A 184 -16.17 12.25 15.03
CA GLU A 184 -16.67 11.01 14.45
C GLU A 184 -16.18 9.76 15.23
N ALA A 185 -14.98 9.81 15.80
CA ALA A 185 -14.44 8.73 16.65
C ALA A 185 -15.21 8.64 17.98
N ASP A 186 -15.42 9.77 18.67
CA ASP A 186 -16.19 9.87 19.90
C ASP A 186 -17.62 9.34 19.70
N ALA A 187 -18.26 9.68 18.58
CA ALA A 187 -19.59 9.19 18.22
C ALA A 187 -19.69 7.66 17.99
N ARG A 188 -18.56 6.96 17.91
CA ARG A 188 -18.45 5.50 17.69
C ARG A 188 -17.82 4.76 18.87
N ASP A 189 -17.57 5.43 20.00
CA ASP A 189 -16.76 4.91 21.12
C ASP A 189 -15.37 4.42 20.64
N CYS A 190 -14.80 5.14 19.66
CA CYS A 190 -13.53 4.80 19.03
C CYS A 190 -12.42 5.68 19.59
N LYS A 191 -11.33 5.08 20.06
CA LYS A 191 -10.16 5.84 20.51
C LYS A 191 -9.37 6.33 19.30
N LEU A 192 -9.42 7.63 19.01
CA LEU A 192 -8.50 8.24 18.05
C LEU A 192 -7.09 8.38 18.64
N VAL A 193 -6.07 8.09 17.83
CA VAL A 193 -4.65 8.20 18.14
C VAL A 193 -3.98 8.96 17.01
N TYR A 194 -3.33 10.08 17.35
CA TYR A 194 -2.51 10.83 16.40
C TYR A 194 -1.13 10.17 16.27
N ALA A 195 -0.73 9.87 15.04
CA ALA A 195 0.59 9.37 14.69
C ALA A 195 1.44 10.55 14.21
N ASP A 196 2.24 11.10 15.12
CA ASP A 196 3.03 12.31 14.89
C ASP A 196 4.21 12.05 13.94
N PRO A 197 4.24 12.67 12.74
CA PRO A 197 5.32 12.47 11.76
C PRO A 197 6.69 12.94 12.26
N GLU A 198 6.74 13.91 13.16
CA GLU A 198 8.00 14.44 13.73
C GLU A 198 8.70 13.41 14.64
N THR A 199 8.02 12.34 15.01
CA THR A 199 8.65 11.19 15.69
C THR A 199 9.48 10.32 14.76
N VAL A 200 9.47 10.56 13.44
CA VAL A 200 10.28 9.83 12.45
C VAL A 200 11.41 10.71 11.96
N THR A 201 12.64 10.24 12.14
CA THR A 201 13.86 10.93 11.75
C THR A 201 14.18 10.73 10.27
N ASP A 202 14.95 11.65 9.69
CA ASP A 202 15.44 11.52 8.31
C ASP A 202 16.52 10.42 8.17
N GLU A 203 17.04 9.91 9.29
CA GLU A 203 17.90 8.72 9.33
C GLU A 203 17.10 7.43 9.20
N GLU A 204 15.98 7.33 9.92
CA GLU A 204 15.04 6.21 9.75
C GLU A 204 14.42 6.19 8.34
N LEU A 205 14.14 7.35 7.74
CA LEU A 205 13.72 7.39 6.33
C LEU A 205 14.79 6.89 5.35
N ARG A 206 16.08 7.12 5.63
CA ARG A 206 17.19 6.66 4.77
C ARG A 206 17.40 5.14 4.82
N GLY A 207 16.79 4.43 5.76
CA GLY A 207 16.80 2.96 5.80
C GLY A 207 15.93 2.28 4.74
N PHE A 208 15.00 3.01 4.11
CA PHE A 208 14.15 2.47 3.05
C PHE A 208 14.86 2.46 1.69
N SER A 209 14.77 1.33 0.98
CA SER A 209 15.23 1.18 -0.41
C SER A 209 14.30 1.84 -1.45
N TRP A 210 13.23 2.48 -0.99
CA TRP A 210 12.17 3.11 -1.78
C TRP A 210 11.60 4.32 -1.05
N PHE A 211 11.00 5.25 -1.77
CA PHE A 211 10.58 6.53 -1.20
C PHE A 211 9.27 6.42 -0.39
N THR A 212 9.33 6.83 0.88
CA THR A 212 8.18 6.88 1.78
C THR A 212 8.09 8.22 2.52
N PHE A 213 6.93 8.46 3.13
CA PHE A 213 6.60 9.68 3.87
C PHE A 213 6.64 9.41 5.38
N LYS A 214 7.00 10.42 6.19
CA LYS A 214 7.06 10.30 7.67
C LYS A 214 5.72 9.88 8.26
N GLU A 215 4.64 10.44 7.74
CA GLU A 215 3.24 10.13 8.05
C GLU A 215 2.96 8.63 7.92
N ASN A 216 3.42 8.02 6.81
CA ASN A 216 3.19 6.59 6.55
C ASN A 216 3.94 5.71 7.57
N VAL A 217 5.17 6.09 7.90
CA VAL A 217 6.03 5.36 8.86
C VAL A 217 5.54 5.56 10.29
N ALA A 218 5.18 6.78 10.69
CA ALA A 218 4.60 7.10 12.00
C ALA A 218 3.29 6.32 12.24
N ILE A 219 2.42 6.23 11.24
CA ILE A 219 1.20 5.40 11.30
C ILE A 219 1.56 3.93 11.52
N ALA A 220 2.49 3.37 10.73
CA ALA A 220 2.87 1.97 10.85
C ALA A 220 3.54 1.64 12.20
N LEU A 221 4.39 2.53 12.71
CA LEU A 221 4.98 2.46 14.04
C LEU A 221 3.92 2.48 15.15
N THR A 222 2.94 3.40 15.05
CA THR A 222 1.85 3.50 16.02
C THR A 222 0.99 2.22 16.02
N VAL A 223 0.72 1.64 14.84
CA VAL A 223 0.01 0.35 14.72
C VAL A 223 0.84 -0.80 15.29
N ALA A 224 2.16 -0.79 15.11
CA ALA A 224 3.08 -1.79 15.66
C ALA A 224 3.12 -1.73 17.20
N GLU A 225 3.25 -0.53 17.78
CA GLU A 225 3.21 -0.30 19.23
C GLU A 225 1.88 -0.79 19.85
N LEU A 226 0.74 -0.47 19.22
CA LEU A 226 -0.58 -0.92 19.65
C LEU A 226 -0.74 -2.46 19.65
N LEU A 227 0.09 -3.17 18.87
CA LEU A 227 0.13 -4.64 18.80
C LEU A 227 1.33 -5.24 19.55
N GLY A 228 2.05 -4.44 20.34
CA GLY A 228 3.12 -4.89 21.23
C GLY A 228 4.46 -5.15 20.54
N VAL A 229 4.66 -4.63 19.33
CA VAL A 229 5.92 -4.70 18.60
C VAL A 229 6.81 -3.52 18.97
N GLU A 230 8.10 -3.79 19.15
CA GLU A 230 9.13 -2.82 19.52
C GLU A 230 9.60 -2.02 18.28
N ARG A 231 9.95 -0.74 18.45
CA ARG A 231 10.24 0.21 17.35
C ARG A 231 11.38 -0.23 16.44
N GLU A 232 12.51 -0.68 16.97
CA GLU A 232 13.66 -1.13 16.17
C GLU A 232 13.27 -2.34 15.32
N THR A 233 12.58 -3.32 15.92
CA THR A 233 12.08 -4.51 15.19
C THR A 233 11.01 -4.17 14.14
N ALA A 234 10.16 -3.17 14.42
CA ALA A 234 9.18 -2.65 13.48
C ALA A 234 9.85 -1.97 12.27
N LEU A 235 10.85 -1.11 12.50
CA LEU A 235 11.61 -0.43 11.44
C LEU A 235 12.35 -1.43 10.56
N GLN A 236 13.04 -2.41 11.15
CA GLN A 236 13.73 -3.44 10.39
C GLN A 236 12.75 -4.22 9.49
N GLY A 237 11.61 -4.65 10.03
CA GLY A 237 10.57 -5.32 9.24
C GLY A 237 9.91 -4.45 8.17
N MET A 238 9.95 -3.11 8.33
CA MET A 238 9.50 -2.14 7.33
C MET A 238 10.54 -1.92 6.21
N TYR A 239 11.83 -1.87 6.52
CA TYR A 239 12.90 -1.77 5.50
C TYR A 239 12.94 -3.02 4.61
N GLU A 240 12.70 -4.20 5.21
CA GLU A 240 12.60 -5.48 4.50
C GLU A 240 11.24 -5.69 3.77
N ALA A 241 10.28 -4.78 3.91
CA ALA A 241 8.97 -4.93 3.28
C ALA A 241 9.01 -4.59 1.78
N PRO A 242 8.48 -5.47 0.90
CA PRO A 242 8.37 -5.16 -0.52
C PRO A 242 7.53 -3.89 -0.77
N PRO A 243 8.03 -2.91 -1.56
CA PRO A 243 7.29 -1.71 -1.91
C PRO A 243 6.01 -2.03 -2.69
N ASP A 244 5.08 -1.06 -2.78
CA ASP A 244 3.95 -1.21 -3.70
C ASP A 244 4.44 -1.09 -5.16
N PRO A 245 3.97 -1.93 -6.09
CA PRO A 245 4.41 -1.87 -7.48
C PRO A 245 4.19 -0.48 -8.10
N GLY A 246 5.27 0.17 -8.52
CA GLY A 246 5.25 1.53 -9.07
C GLY A 246 5.36 2.66 -8.03
N VAL A 247 5.74 2.36 -6.78
CA VAL A 247 6.21 3.38 -5.83
C VAL A 247 7.48 4.04 -6.36
N LEU A 248 7.61 5.34 -6.08
CA LEU A 248 8.79 6.13 -6.39
C LEU A 248 10.05 5.48 -5.78
N SER A 249 10.94 4.98 -6.62
CA SER A 249 12.29 4.51 -6.26
C SER A 249 13.33 5.50 -6.78
N VAL A 250 14.49 5.54 -6.12
CA VAL A 250 15.71 6.07 -6.73
C VAL A 250 16.63 4.89 -6.99
N GLU A 251 16.77 4.52 -8.25
CA GLU A 251 17.70 3.48 -8.69
C GLU A 251 19.08 4.10 -8.92
N ARG A 252 20.14 3.32 -8.64
CA ARG A 252 21.53 3.74 -8.86
C ARG A 252 22.14 2.86 -9.92
N TYR A 253 22.69 3.47 -10.96
CA TYR A 253 23.34 2.77 -12.05
C TYR A 253 24.77 3.30 -12.26
N ALA A 254 25.66 2.38 -12.63
CA ALA A 254 26.90 2.74 -13.30
C ALA A 254 26.67 2.65 -14.82
N THR A 255 26.98 3.70 -15.58
CA THR A 255 26.96 3.62 -17.04
C THR A 255 28.17 2.82 -17.55
N HIS A 256 28.13 2.35 -18.81
CA HIS A 256 29.24 1.60 -19.40
C HIS A 256 30.56 2.39 -19.50
N ASP A 257 30.49 3.73 -19.50
CA ASP A 257 31.62 4.66 -19.43
C ASP A 257 31.98 5.10 -17.99
N GLY A 258 31.37 4.49 -16.96
CA GLY A 258 31.75 4.65 -15.56
C GLY A 258 31.17 5.87 -14.85
N LYS A 259 30.15 6.52 -15.42
CA LYS A 259 29.40 7.60 -14.76
C LYS A 259 28.43 7.02 -13.73
N LYS A 260 28.18 7.74 -12.66
CA LYS A 260 27.16 7.43 -11.66
C LYS A 260 25.85 8.14 -12.00
N LEU A 261 24.75 7.40 -11.96
CA LEU A 261 23.42 7.89 -12.27
C LEU A 261 22.43 7.52 -11.16
N ARG A 262 21.84 8.55 -10.54
CA ARG A 262 20.69 8.41 -9.63
C ARG A 262 19.41 8.68 -10.38
N PHE A 263 18.64 7.65 -10.67
CA PHE A 263 17.43 7.75 -11.47
C PHE A 263 16.17 7.68 -10.61
N ALA A 264 15.32 8.71 -10.66
CA ALA A 264 14.04 8.74 -9.94
C ALA A 264 12.85 8.66 -10.90
N ASN A 265 12.02 7.61 -10.76
CA ASN A 265 10.84 7.38 -11.58
C ASN A 265 9.60 8.09 -11.00
N VAL A 266 9.37 9.35 -11.42
CA VAL A 266 8.25 10.18 -10.96
C VAL A 266 7.06 10.16 -11.94
N PHE A 267 7.02 9.22 -12.91
CA PHE A 267 5.91 9.10 -13.87
C PHE A 267 4.53 8.85 -13.20
N ALA A 268 4.50 8.33 -11.97
CA ALA A 268 3.29 8.13 -11.19
C ALA A 268 2.63 9.45 -10.72
N ALA A 269 3.36 10.57 -10.68
CA ALA A 269 2.81 11.88 -10.32
C ALA A 269 1.94 12.43 -11.47
N ASN A 270 0.64 12.60 -11.21
CA ASN A 270 -0.31 12.99 -12.26
C ASN A 270 -0.42 14.51 -12.46
N ASP A 271 0.01 15.31 -11.48
CA ASP A 271 -0.18 16.76 -11.39
C ASP A 271 1.13 17.50 -11.04
N PRO A 272 1.29 18.78 -11.45
CA PRO A 272 2.46 19.62 -11.14
C PRO A 272 2.89 19.65 -9.68
N GLU A 273 1.93 19.82 -8.76
CA GLU A 273 2.19 19.99 -7.33
C GLU A 273 2.76 18.71 -6.71
N SER A 274 2.17 17.55 -7.01
CA SER A 274 2.69 16.25 -6.59
C SER A 274 4.06 15.94 -7.19
N THR A 275 4.31 16.35 -8.43
CA THR A 275 5.62 16.21 -9.08
C THR A 275 6.69 17.02 -8.36
N LEU A 276 6.42 18.31 -8.08
CA LEU A 276 7.34 19.18 -7.35
C LEU A 276 7.58 18.71 -5.91
N MET A 277 6.52 18.32 -5.20
CA MET A 277 6.61 17.77 -3.84
C MET A 277 7.53 16.55 -3.79
N ASN A 278 7.33 15.57 -4.68
CA ASN A 278 8.15 14.36 -4.75
C ASN A 278 9.63 14.69 -5.02
N ILE A 279 9.93 15.61 -5.94
CA ILE A 279 11.31 15.88 -6.37
C ILE A 279 12.06 16.71 -5.32
N ASN A 280 11.42 17.72 -4.72
CA ASN A 280 12.01 18.50 -3.65
C ASN A 280 12.31 17.62 -2.43
N GLN A 281 11.39 16.74 -2.04
CA GLN A 281 11.61 15.83 -0.93
C GLN A 281 12.71 14.79 -1.22
N LEU A 282 12.88 14.34 -2.48
CA LEU A 282 14.03 13.50 -2.88
C LEU A 282 15.37 14.25 -2.81
N LEU A 283 15.39 15.56 -3.07
CA LEU A 283 16.57 16.43 -2.91
C LEU A 283 16.89 16.66 -1.43
N ASP A 284 15.87 16.96 -0.60
CA ASP A 284 16.02 17.22 0.83
C ASP A 284 16.53 15.99 1.60
N LEU A 285 16.11 14.78 1.20
CA LEU A 285 16.62 13.51 1.73
C LEU A 285 18.01 13.12 1.20
N GLY A 286 18.56 13.86 0.23
CA GLY A 286 19.83 13.51 -0.45
C GLY A 286 19.77 12.23 -1.29
N ALA A 287 18.56 11.72 -1.58
CA ALA A 287 18.38 10.53 -2.41
C ALA A 287 18.81 10.80 -3.86
N ILE A 288 18.43 11.98 -4.36
CA ILE A 288 19.00 12.64 -5.54
C ILE A 288 19.69 13.95 -5.12
N HIS A 289 20.56 14.49 -5.97
CA HIS A 289 21.26 15.75 -5.72
C HIS A 289 21.43 16.56 -7.01
N ARG A 290 21.88 17.80 -6.88
CA ARG A 290 22.33 18.61 -8.03
C ARG A 290 23.76 18.16 -8.41
N PRO A 291 24.15 18.14 -9.70
CA PRO A 291 23.36 18.52 -10.88
C PRO A 291 22.21 17.55 -11.17
N LEU A 292 21.05 18.14 -11.44
CA LEU A 292 19.78 17.46 -11.67
C LEU A 292 19.37 17.65 -13.13
N SER A 293 19.07 16.57 -13.83
CA SER A 293 18.45 16.59 -15.16
C SER A 293 17.03 16.03 -15.09
N VAL A 294 16.15 16.53 -15.97
CA VAL A 294 14.73 16.13 -16.01
C VAL A 294 14.41 15.54 -17.38
N VAL A 295 13.66 14.43 -17.41
CA VAL A 295 13.07 13.85 -18.62
C VAL A 295 11.56 14.09 -18.57
N ILE A 296 11.01 14.78 -19.57
CA ILE A 296 9.56 14.90 -19.77
C ILE A 296 9.13 13.92 -20.86
N ASN A 297 8.32 12.91 -20.54
CA ASN A 297 7.71 12.06 -21.58
C ASN A 297 6.32 12.58 -21.98
N CYS A 298 6.20 12.97 -23.25
CA CYS A 298 5.02 13.54 -23.88
C CYS A 298 4.16 12.46 -24.56
N ARG A 299 2.82 12.59 -24.45
CA ARG A 299 1.86 11.70 -25.11
C ARG A 299 0.81 12.48 -25.93
N PRO A 300 0.38 12.02 -27.12
CA PRO A 300 -0.40 12.87 -28.05
C PRO A 300 -1.86 13.11 -27.65
N ASP A 301 -2.45 12.28 -26.79
CA ASP A 301 -3.79 12.45 -26.22
C ASP A 301 -3.81 13.30 -24.93
N ARG A 302 -2.66 13.78 -24.46
CA ARG A 302 -2.53 14.56 -23.21
C ARG A 302 -1.67 15.83 -23.36
N VAL A 303 -1.81 16.54 -24.48
CA VAL A 303 -1.08 17.77 -24.84
C VAL A 303 -1.05 18.81 -23.71
N GLU A 304 -2.18 19.05 -23.04
CA GLU A 304 -2.27 20.00 -21.92
C GLU A 304 -1.40 19.59 -20.72
N ARG A 305 -1.44 18.31 -20.32
CA ARG A 305 -0.60 17.77 -19.24
C ARG A 305 0.88 17.78 -19.61
N ASN A 306 1.23 17.56 -20.88
CA ASN A 306 2.62 17.72 -21.34
C ASN A 306 3.10 19.16 -21.12
N GLY A 307 2.24 20.16 -21.41
CA GLY A 307 2.51 21.57 -21.14
C GLY A 307 2.72 21.86 -19.65
N GLN A 308 1.82 21.38 -18.79
CA GLN A 308 1.93 21.51 -17.32
C GLN A 308 3.27 20.98 -16.76
N MET A 309 3.82 19.91 -17.32
CA MET A 309 5.15 19.40 -16.93
C MET A 309 6.30 20.31 -17.41
N GLY A 310 6.11 21.07 -18.50
CA GLY A 310 7.04 22.09 -18.96
C GLY A 310 7.01 23.36 -18.11
N GLU A 311 5.84 23.74 -17.58
CA GLU A 311 5.66 24.95 -16.76
C GLU A 311 6.47 24.91 -15.45
N ILE A 312 6.59 23.72 -14.82
CA ILE A 312 7.32 23.53 -13.54
C ILE A 312 8.85 23.43 -13.66
N ILE A 313 9.41 23.52 -14.87
CA ILE A 313 10.87 23.44 -15.07
C ILE A 313 11.68 24.49 -14.27
N PRO A 314 11.23 25.76 -14.07
CA PRO A 314 11.98 26.72 -13.26
C PRO A 314 12.12 26.28 -11.80
N ASP A 315 11.07 25.70 -11.21
CA ASP A 315 11.03 25.31 -9.80
C ASP A 315 11.92 24.10 -9.50
N LEU A 316 12.18 23.26 -10.51
CA LEU A 316 13.12 22.14 -10.45
C LEU A 316 14.60 22.57 -10.61
N GLU A 317 14.84 23.72 -11.21
CA GLU A 317 16.16 24.26 -11.58
C GLU A 317 17.13 23.24 -12.26
N PRO A 318 16.74 22.52 -13.33
CA PRO A 318 17.56 21.46 -13.91
C PRO A 318 18.74 21.97 -14.76
N GLU A 319 19.84 21.23 -14.78
CA GLU A 319 20.96 21.44 -15.70
C GLU A 319 20.53 21.19 -17.15
N GLN A 320 19.81 20.10 -17.42
CA GLN A 320 19.27 19.74 -18.72
C GLN A 320 17.82 19.26 -18.62
N VAL A 321 17.04 19.53 -19.67
CA VAL A 321 15.67 19.02 -19.82
C VAL A 321 15.59 18.19 -21.09
N PHE A 322 15.54 16.89 -20.96
CA PHE A 322 15.25 15.98 -22.06
C PHE A 322 13.74 15.91 -22.27
N VAL A 323 13.28 15.93 -23.52
CA VAL A 323 11.86 15.72 -23.83
C VAL A 323 11.75 14.55 -24.80
N ILE A 324 11.08 13.48 -24.37
CA ILE A 324 10.86 12.25 -25.14
C ILE A 324 9.37 12.09 -25.48
N GLY A 325 9.04 11.10 -26.32
CA GLY A 325 7.67 10.85 -26.78
C GLY A 325 7.18 11.86 -27.81
N HIS A 326 5.87 12.03 -27.93
CA HIS A 326 5.25 12.87 -28.96
C HIS A 326 3.94 13.51 -28.47
N PRO A 327 3.62 14.76 -28.87
CA PRO A 327 4.50 15.74 -29.51
C PRO A 327 5.38 16.43 -28.48
N ALA A 328 6.71 16.25 -28.54
CA ALA A 328 7.67 16.85 -27.60
C ALA A 328 7.49 18.38 -27.44
N LYS A 329 7.19 19.07 -28.55
CA LYS A 329 6.85 20.50 -28.56
C LYS A 329 5.77 20.92 -27.55
N SER A 330 4.81 20.05 -27.22
CA SER A 330 3.76 20.40 -26.25
C SER A 330 4.29 20.69 -24.84
N ALA A 331 5.39 20.05 -24.43
CA ALA A 331 6.10 20.43 -23.21
C ALA A 331 7.10 21.57 -23.48
N ILE A 332 7.90 21.49 -24.56
CA ILE A 332 8.94 22.47 -24.87
C ILE A 332 8.37 23.88 -25.03
N ASP A 333 7.19 24.04 -25.64
CA ASP A 333 6.52 25.32 -25.87
C ASP A 333 5.87 25.90 -24.58
N ALA A 334 5.79 25.12 -23.50
CA ALA A 334 5.39 25.57 -22.17
C ALA A 334 6.57 25.97 -21.25
N ILE A 335 7.77 25.39 -21.45
CA ILE A 335 8.98 25.71 -20.67
C ILE A 335 9.28 27.23 -20.70
N PRO A 336 9.41 27.93 -19.56
CA PRO A 336 9.70 29.37 -19.57
C PRO A 336 11.00 29.72 -20.31
N ALA A 337 11.01 30.87 -21.00
CA ALA A 337 12.02 31.19 -22.02
C ALA A 337 13.47 31.18 -21.51
N ALA A 338 13.71 31.47 -20.23
CA ALA A 338 15.03 31.41 -19.59
C ALA A 338 15.59 29.98 -19.45
N TRP A 339 14.72 28.97 -19.48
CA TRP A 339 15.07 27.54 -19.31
C TRP A 339 15.01 26.77 -20.62
N ARG A 340 14.26 27.24 -21.63
CA ARG A 340 14.06 26.56 -22.91
C ARG A 340 15.35 26.24 -23.67
N SER A 341 16.44 27.00 -23.49
CA SER A 341 17.75 26.68 -24.09
C SER A 341 18.43 25.44 -23.50
N ARG A 342 17.97 24.94 -22.34
CA ARG A 342 18.41 23.68 -21.72
C ARG A 342 17.58 22.48 -22.20
N ALA A 343 16.56 22.71 -23.03
CA ALA A 343 15.68 21.67 -23.53
C ALA A 343 16.31 20.97 -24.75
N VAL A 344 16.43 19.64 -24.68
CA VAL A 344 16.88 18.75 -25.75
C VAL A 344 15.68 17.93 -26.21
N ASP A 345 15.25 18.12 -27.44
CA ASP A 345 14.18 17.32 -28.06
C ASP A 345 14.76 15.96 -28.46
N LEU A 346 14.48 14.94 -27.64
CA LEU A 346 14.81 13.54 -27.89
C LEU A 346 13.60 12.76 -28.46
N GLY A 347 12.50 13.45 -28.79
CA GLY A 347 11.21 12.84 -29.05
C GLY A 347 10.98 12.23 -30.43
N GLY A 348 9.76 11.74 -30.62
CA GLY A 348 9.26 11.13 -31.85
C GLY A 348 8.82 9.67 -31.67
N ASP A 349 7.67 9.31 -32.25
CA ASP A 349 7.06 7.97 -32.19
C ASP A 349 7.89 6.85 -32.88
N ARG A 350 9.07 7.18 -33.43
CA ARG A 350 9.90 6.30 -34.27
C ARG A 350 11.41 6.55 -34.11
N ARG A 351 11.84 7.29 -33.09
CA ARG A 351 13.28 7.39 -32.78
C ARG A 351 13.70 6.10 -32.10
N ASP A 352 14.88 5.60 -32.44
CA ASP A 352 15.40 4.34 -31.90
C ASP A 352 15.68 4.51 -30.39
N PRO A 353 15.18 3.61 -29.53
CA PRO A 353 15.49 3.61 -28.10
C PRO A 353 16.99 3.68 -27.79
N GLU A 354 17.82 2.91 -28.51
CA GLU A 354 19.28 2.91 -28.29
C GLU A 354 19.89 4.29 -28.61
N GLU A 355 19.41 4.95 -29.66
CA GLU A 355 19.91 6.25 -30.11
C GLU A 355 19.60 7.36 -29.10
N PHE A 356 18.35 7.45 -28.61
CA PHE A 356 18.00 8.49 -27.65
C PHE A 356 18.63 8.23 -26.28
N MET A 357 18.78 6.96 -25.88
CA MET A 357 19.46 6.59 -24.64
C MET A 357 20.95 6.93 -24.70
N GLY A 358 21.61 6.66 -25.82
CA GLY A 358 23.00 7.08 -26.06
C GLY A 358 23.18 8.60 -26.01
N GLU A 359 22.26 9.37 -26.62
CA GLU A 359 22.30 10.83 -26.56
C GLU A 359 22.05 11.37 -25.13
N LEU A 360 21.08 10.79 -24.41
CA LEU A 360 20.75 11.15 -23.03
C LEU A 360 21.94 10.88 -22.09
N LEU A 361 22.42 9.64 -22.02
CA LEU A 361 23.52 9.23 -21.14
C LEU A 361 24.84 9.92 -21.52
N GLY A 362 25.08 10.17 -22.81
CA GLY A 362 26.24 10.91 -23.30
C GLY A 362 26.31 12.34 -22.76
N ARG A 363 25.15 13.01 -22.63
CA ARG A 363 25.04 14.40 -22.15
C ARG A 363 25.06 14.56 -20.62
N LEU A 364 24.88 13.48 -19.85
CA LEU A 364 24.95 13.50 -18.39
C LEU A 364 26.40 13.65 -17.88
N GLY A 365 26.55 14.27 -16.70
CA GLY A 365 27.82 14.40 -15.99
C GLY A 365 28.34 13.08 -15.38
N PRO A 366 29.56 13.08 -14.81
CA PRO A 366 30.17 11.87 -14.22
C PRO A 366 29.47 11.38 -12.95
N ASP A 367 28.76 12.25 -12.25
CA ASP A 367 27.85 11.93 -11.15
C ASP A 367 26.65 12.88 -11.29
N SER A 368 25.46 12.32 -11.50
CA SER A 368 24.27 13.10 -11.86
C SER A 368 22.98 12.43 -11.41
N SER A 369 21.97 13.27 -11.14
CA SER A 369 20.61 12.79 -10.91
C SER A 369 19.72 13.03 -12.12
N LEU A 370 18.86 12.07 -12.43
CA LEU A 370 17.91 12.10 -13.53
C LEU A 370 16.51 11.79 -13.02
N VAL A 371 15.56 12.68 -13.23
CA VAL A 371 14.16 12.49 -12.83
C VAL A 371 13.27 12.37 -14.07
N ALA A 372 12.44 11.32 -14.12
CA ALA A 372 11.45 11.14 -15.18
C ALA A 372 10.05 11.60 -14.75
N ILE A 373 9.44 12.51 -15.51
CA ILE A 373 8.09 13.09 -15.27
C ILE A 373 7.20 12.99 -16.52
N GLY A 374 5.89 13.13 -16.35
CA GLY A 374 4.92 13.12 -17.45
C GLY A 374 4.22 11.77 -17.60
N ASN A 375 4.16 11.20 -18.80
CA ASN A 375 3.50 9.92 -19.04
C ASN A 375 4.48 8.75 -18.88
N ILE A 376 4.05 7.58 -18.38
CA ILE A 376 4.91 6.38 -18.44
C ILE A 376 4.95 5.78 -19.85
N HIS A 377 3.84 5.81 -20.59
CA HIS A 377 3.68 5.00 -21.80
C HIS A 377 4.52 5.46 -23.01
N GLY A 378 4.88 4.51 -23.87
CA GLY A 378 5.67 4.73 -25.09
C GLY A 378 7.15 4.86 -24.77
N GLN A 379 7.76 5.99 -25.13
CA GLN A 379 9.20 6.21 -24.91
C GLN A 379 9.60 6.19 -23.42
N GLY A 380 8.66 6.43 -22.48
CA GLY A 380 8.91 6.28 -21.06
C GLY A 380 9.06 4.81 -20.61
N GLU A 381 8.39 3.86 -21.26
CA GLU A 381 8.57 2.43 -21.01
C GLU A 381 9.96 1.99 -21.52
N HIS A 382 10.33 2.41 -22.75
CA HIS A 382 11.66 2.16 -23.31
C HIS A 382 12.81 2.77 -22.51
N LEU A 383 12.63 3.97 -21.94
CA LEU A 383 13.58 4.57 -21.00
C LEU A 383 13.83 3.66 -19.78
N LEU A 384 12.76 3.11 -19.19
CA LEU A 384 12.85 2.21 -18.05
C LEU A 384 13.49 0.86 -18.41
N GLU A 385 13.20 0.33 -19.61
CA GLU A 385 13.85 -0.88 -20.14
C GLU A 385 15.38 -0.74 -20.18
N HIS A 386 15.87 0.30 -20.85
CA HIS A 386 17.30 0.50 -21.10
C HIS A 386 18.06 0.88 -19.83
N LEU A 387 17.43 1.63 -18.92
CA LEU A 387 18.01 1.90 -17.60
C LEU A 387 18.12 0.61 -16.76
N ALA A 388 17.12 -0.29 -16.84
CA ALA A 388 17.16 -1.58 -16.16
C ALA A 388 18.18 -2.59 -16.74
N GLU A 389 18.81 -2.29 -17.88
CA GLU A 389 19.95 -3.06 -18.41
C GLU A 389 21.31 -2.58 -17.87
N LEU A 390 21.38 -1.37 -17.31
CA LEU A 390 22.61 -0.86 -16.70
C LEU A 390 22.98 -1.63 -15.43
N PRO A 391 24.29 -1.85 -15.16
CA PRO A 391 24.73 -2.46 -13.91
C PRO A 391 24.39 -1.54 -12.72
N PRO A 392 23.98 -2.10 -11.57
CA PRO A 392 23.75 -1.33 -10.36
C PRO A 392 25.06 -0.69 -9.85
N ASP A 393 24.96 0.50 -9.27
CA ASP A 393 26.06 1.11 -8.52
C ASP A 393 25.92 0.80 -7.03
N ASP A 394 26.61 -0.26 -6.59
CA ASP A 394 26.65 -0.74 -5.21
C ASP A 394 27.62 0.04 -4.31
N THR A 395 28.11 1.22 -4.72
CA THR A 395 29.03 2.02 -3.88
C THR A 395 28.34 2.66 -2.68
N ASP A 396 28.98 2.48 -1.51
CA ASP A 396 28.45 2.87 -0.20
C ASP A 396 28.35 4.41 -0.06
N PRO A 397 27.31 4.98 0.58
CA PRO A 397 27.09 6.43 0.57
C PRO A 397 28.19 7.29 1.21
N ASP A 398 28.99 6.71 2.12
CA ASP A 398 30.00 7.45 2.92
C ASP A 398 31.41 7.51 2.26
N GLU A 399 31.68 6.74 1.20
CA GLU A 399 32.99 6.78 0.51
C GLU A 399 33.02 7.77 -0.67
N THR A 400 32.88 9.07 -0.38
CA THR A 400 33.27 10.13 -1.33
C THR A 400 34.34 11.04 -0.69
N PRO A 401 35.62 10.95 -1.10
CA PRO A 401 36.66 11.84 -0.59
C PRO A 401 36.40 13.30 -1.03
N PRO A 402 36.71 14.31 -0.20
CA PRO A 402 36.59 15.70 -0.61
C PRO A 402 37.54 15.99 -1.79
N GLY A 403 36.97 16.47 -2.90
CA GLY A 403 37.68 16.60 -4.17
C GLY A 403 38.90 17.54 -4.14
N PRO A 404 39.93 17.29 -4.96
CA PRO A 404 41.14 18.11 -5.00
C PRO A 404 40.86 19.49 -5.63
N GLY A 405 41.46 20.53 -5.03
CA GLY A 405 41.36 21.91 -5.49
C GLY A 405 42.08 22.19 -6.84
N PRO A 406 41.88 23.38 -7.42
CA PRO A 406 42.20 23.65 -8.82
C PRO A 406 43.71 23.85 -9.09
N GLY A 407 44.23 23.26 -10.17
CA GLY A 407 45.63 23.43 -10.56
C GLY A 407 46.05 22.92 -11.95
N THR A 408 45.96 23.80 -12.95
CA THR A 408 46.80 23.85 -14.19
C THR A 408 46.58 22.80 -15.32
N PRO A 409 46.31 23.23 -16.58
CA PRO A 409 46.27 22.39 -17.79
C PRO A 409 47.50 22.61 -18.72
N PRO A 410 47.54 22.05 -19.95
CA PRO A 410 47.43 20.65 -20.37
C PRO A 410 48.63 20.22 -21.24
N GLN A 411 48.63 19.01 -21.82
CA GLN A 411 49.41 18.71 -23.04
C GLN A 411 48.67 17.72 -23.95
N ASP A 412 48.72 18.00 -25.26
CA ASP A 412 48.01 17.30 -26.34
C ASP A 412 48.63 15.95 -26.73
N ASP A 413 47.85 15.08 -27.40
CA ASP A 413 48.36 14.44 -28.63
C ASP A 413 47.26 13.94 -29.60
N THR A 414 47.65 13.66 -30.86
CA THR A 414 46.75 13.50 -32.03
C THR A 414 47.10 12.25 -32.88
N THR A 415 46.34 11.72 -33.87
CA THR A 415 45.04 12.00 -34.56
C THR A 415 44.52 10.62 -35.14
N PRO A 416 43.90 10.46 -36.33
CA PRO A 416 42.57 10.89 -36.83
C PRO A 416 41.65 9.74 -37.40
N GLU A 417 40.38 10.10 -37.62
CA GLU A 417 39.44 9.75 -38.74
C GLU A 417 39.33 8.34 -39.39
N GLN A 418 38.06 7.90 -39.60
CA GLN A 418 37.37 7.49 -40.86
C GLN A 418 36.24 6.47 -40.55
N GLY A 419 35.03 6.48 -41.14
CA GLY A 419 34.37 7.45 -42.03
C GLY A 419 33.11 6.85 -42.71
N GLN A 420 32.13 7.70 -43.02
CA GLN A 420 31.02 7.55 -44.01
C GLN A 420 29.75 6.71 -43.70
N GLU A 421 28.64 7.26 -44.23
CA GLU A 421 27.21 7.04 -44.02
C GLU A 421 26.51 7.18 -45.42
N PRO A 422 25.17 7.13 -45.61
CA PRO A 422 24.14 6.14 -45.22
C PRO A 422 23.66 5.39 -46.53
N PRO A 423 22.47 5.53 -47.18
CA PRO A 423 21.07 5.77 -46.73
C PRO A 423 19.91 4.97 -47.41
N ALA A 424 18.74 5.08 -46.78
CA ALA A 424 17.37 5.21 -47.36
C ALA A 424 16.54 3.96 -47.77
N GLY A 425 15.26 3.94 -47.32
CA GLY A 425 14.32 2.87 -47.75
C GLY A 425 12.83 2.82 -47.30
N ARG A 426 12.22 3.89 -46.76
CA ARG A 426 10.76 4.24 -46.84
C ARG A 426 9.60 3.20 -46.65
N THR A 427 8.90 3.35 -45.50
CA THR A 427 7.43 3.62 -45.30
C THR A 427 6.28 2.68 -45.75
N GLY A 428 5.35 2.42 -44.81
CA GLY A 428 3.91 2.08 -45.01
C GLY A 428 3.50 0.73 -44.38
N GLU A 429 2.41 0.56 -43.61
CA GLU A 429 1.26 1.41 -43.22
C GLU A 429 0.78 1.12 -41.77
N LEU A 430 -0.21 1.88 -41.25
CA LEU A 430 -0.69 1.79 -39.86
C LEU A 430 -1.75 0.70 -39.61
N TYR A 431 -1.74 0.08 -38.42
CA TYR A 431 -2.96 -0.41 -37.77
C TYR A 431 -2.91 -0.23 -36.23
N VAL A 432 -4.08 -0.11 -35.61
CA VAL A 432 -4.28 0.41 -34.24
C VAL A 432 -4.21 -0.72 -33.20
N PRO A 433 -3.40 -0.59 -32.12
CA PRO A 433 -3.47 -1.51 -30.99
C PRO A 433 -4.73 -1.30 -30.16
N ARG A 434 -5.43 -2.40 -29.85
CA ARG A 434 -6.36 -2.44 -28.72
C ARG A 434 -5.56 -2.23 -27.43
N ILE A 435 -6.10 -1.44 -26.51
CA ILE A 435 -5.59 -1.37 -25.14
C ILE A 435 -5.87 -2.73 -24.46
N ASP A 436 -4.82 -3.48 -24.15
CA ASP A 436 -4.88 -4.64 -23.27
C ASP A 436 -4.40 -4.22 -21.87
N PRO A 437 -5.26 -4.24 -20.83
CA PRO A 437 -4.87 -3.87 -19.47
C PRO A 437 -3.99 -4.92 -18.76
N TYR A 438 -3.58 -5.99 -19.44
CA TYR A 438 -2.66 -7.01 -18.95
C TYR A 438 -1.34 -7.07 -19.72
N GLN A 439 -0.95 -6.00 -20.42
CA GLN A 439 0.38 -5.93 -21.02
C GLN A 439 1.45 -6.02 -19.90
N SER A 440 2.20 -7.11 -19.91
CA SER A 440 3.31 -7.38 -18.99
C SER A 440 4.33 -6.25 -19.00
N TYR A 441 5.07 -6.12 -17.90
CA TYR A 441 6.28 -5.31 -17.94
C TYR A 441 7.32 -6.02 -18.84
N PRO A 442 8.33 -5.29 -19.33
CA PRO A 442 9.39 -5.86 -20.16
C PRO A 442 10.15 -6.98 -19.42
N GLU A 443 10.61 -8.02 -20.12
CA GLU A 443 11.20 -9.20 -19.47
C GLU A 443 12.43 -8.86 -18.60
N SER A 444 13.20 -7.83 -18.92
CA SER A 444 14.31 -7.32 -18.09
C SER A 444 13.82 -6.70 -16.78
N TYR A 445 12.73 -5.94 -16.83
CA TYR A 445 12.07 -5.37 -15.65
C TYR A 445 11.38 -6.45 -14.81
N GLU A 446 10.70 -7.43 -15.43
CA GLU A 446 10.12 -8.59 -14.72
C GLU A 446 11.19 -9.55 -14.18
N ALA A 447 12.39 -9.61 -14.77
CA ALA A 447 13.52 -10.37 -14.21
C ALA A 447 14.16 -9.66 -13.00
N ARG A 448 14.18 -8.32 -12.99
CA ARG A 448 14.74 -7.50 -11.90
C ARG A 448 13.76 -7.29 -10.74
N TYR A 449 12.45 -7.17 -11.02
CA TYR A 449 11.40 -6.80 -10.06
C TYR A 449 10.20 -7.75 -9.99
N GLY A 450 10.11 -8.73 -10.89
CA GLY A 450 9.08 -9.76 -10.82
C GLY A 450 9.39 -10.82 -9.76
N PRO A 451 8.39 -11.62 -9.36
CA PRO A 451 8.58 -12.67 -8.37
C PRO A 451 9.54 -13.72 -8.92
N GLN A 452 10.69 -13.91 -8.26
CA GLN A 452 11.56 -15.05 -8.51
C GLN A 452 10.74 -16.34 -8.29
N GLN A 453 10.41 -17.03 -9.37
CA GLN A 453 9.81 -18.36 -9.26
C GLN A 453 10.84 -19.27 -8.56
N PRO A 454 10.48 -19.91 -7.43
CA PRO A 454 11.37 -20.94 -6.88
C PRO A 454 11.57 -22.01 -7.96
N PRO A 455 12.79 -22.56 -8.10
CA PRO A 455 13.05 -23.57 -9.11
C PRO A 455 12.04 -24.71 -8.93
N ALA A 456 11.34 -25.04 -10.02
CA ALA A 456 10.26 -26.02 -10.00
C ALA A 456 10.72 -27.27 -9.24
N PRO A 457 9.96 -27.75 -8.22
CA PRO A 457 10.43 -28.79 -7.33
C PRO A 457 10.76 -30.04 -8.14
N GLY A 458 12.07 -30.27 -8.32
CA GLY A 458 12.57 -31.43 -9.04
C GLY A 458 11.99 -32.67 -8.39
N LEU A 459 11.32 -33.50 -9.19
CA LEU A 459 10.65 -34.72 -8.74
C LEU A 459 11.64 -35.58 -7.96
N GLY A 460 11.53 -35.50 -6.63
CA GLY A 460 12.47 -36.13 -5.71
C GLY A 460 12.46 -37.64 -5.93
N VAL A 461 13.62 -38.17 -6.33
CA VAL A 461 13.84 -39.61 -6.46
C VAL A 461 13.54 -40.26 -5.11
N ALA A 462 12.57 -41.18 -5.09
CA ALA A 462 12.16 -41.85 -3.87
C ALA A 462 13.32 -42.63 -3.21
N PRO A 463 13.47 -42.62 -1.88
CA PRO A 463 14.56 -43.34 -1.22
C PRO A 463 14.43 -44.86 -1.39
N GLN A 464 15.38 -45.48 -2.09
CA GLN A 464 15.44 -46.94 -2.19
C GLN A 464 16.07 -47.53 -0.92
N TRP A 465 15.34 -48.46 -0.28
CA TRP A 465 15.88 -49.34 0.75
C TRP A 465 16.79 -50.42 0.12
N PRO A 466 17.86 -50.86 0.81
CA PRO A 466 18.83 -51.79 0.23
C PRO A 466 18.31 -53.23 0.17
N GLY A 467 18.32 -53.82 -1.04
CA GLY A 467 17.88 -55.21 -1.27
C GLY A 467 18.58 -55.84 -2.48
N HIS A 468 19.40 -56.86 -2.22
CA HIS A 468 20.22 -57.64 -3.14
C HIS A 468 19.61 -58.06 -4.50
N GLY A 469 20.44 -58.13 -5.54
CA GLY A 469 20.41 -59.26 -6.50
C GLY A 469 19.97 -58.99 -7.96
N HIS A 470 20.96 -58.89 -8.86
CA HIS A 470 20.89 -59.07 -10.32
C HIS A 470 20.35 -60.45 -10.79
N PRO A 471 20.06 -60.71 -12.11
CA PRO A 471 19.74 -59.81 -13.24
C PRO A 471 18.52 -60.33 -14.11
N PRO A 472 18.45 -60.31 -15.48
CA PRO A 472 17.30 -59.68 -16.17
C PRO A 472 16.49 -60.58 -17.14
N ALA A 473 15.36 -60.09 -17.66
CA ALA A 473 14.67 -60.67 -18.82
C ALA A 473 13.95 -59.63 -19.70
N GLN A 474 13.76 -59.98 -20.98
CA GLN A 474 13.43 -59.10 -22.11
C GLN A 474 11.91 -58.84 -22.34
N PRO A 475 11.53 -57.85 -23.18
CA PRO A 475 10.14 -57.40 -23.34
C PRO A 475 9.35 -58.15 -24.42
N GLY A 476 8.02 -58.09 -24.35
CA GLY A 476 7.09 -58.51 -25.40
C GLY A 476 5.77 -57.70 -25.33
N PRO A 477 5.12 -57.33 -26.46
CA PRO A 477 4.21 -56.18 -26.47
C PRO A 477 2.75 -56.47 -26.88
N GLY A 478 1.90 -55.44 -26.76
CA GLY A 478 0.94 -55.09 -27.81
C GLY A 478 -0.56 -55.22 -27.50
N THR A 479 -1.27 -54.11 -27.73
CA THR A 479 -2.63 -54.00 -28.36
C THR A 479 -3.81 -54.84 -27.82
N GLY A 480 -5.04 -54.32 -27.71
CA GLY A 480 -5.60 -52.99 -28.01
C GLY A 480 -7.14 -53.05 -28.14
N ALA A 481 -7.81 -51.91 -27.99
CA ALA A 481 -9.20 -51.57 -28.38
C ALA A 481 -10.41 -52.49 -28.00
N GLN A 482 -11.35 -51.88 -27.23
CA GLN A 482 -12.83 -51.77 -27.38
C GLN A 482 -13.60 -52.59 -28.48
N PRO A 483 -14.95 -52.79 -28.37
CA PRO A 483 -15.96 -51.98 -27.64
C PRO A 483 -17.03 -52.75 -26.81
N GLY A 484 -18.02 -52.03 -26.23
CA GLY A 484 -19.22 -52.59 -25.53
C GLY A 484 -20.38 -52.96 -26.49
N PRO A 485 -21.69 -52.85 -26.12
CA PRO A 485 -22.32 -52.40 -24.86
C PRO A 485 -23.53 -53.27 -24.35
N GLY A 486 -24.19 -52.83 -23.25
CA GLY A 486 -25.50 -53.35 -22.75
C GLY A 486 -25.41 -54.51 -21.74
N GLY A 487 -26.38 -54.77 -20.84
CA GLY A 487 -27.61 -54.06 -20.48
C GLY A 487 -28.49 -54.89 -19.51
N HIS A 488 -29.34 -54.22 -18.69
CA HIS A 488 -30.39 -54.78 -17.80
C HIS A 488 -30.01 -55.62 -16.56
N GLY A 489 -30.75 -55.42 -15.45
CA GLY A 489 -30.74 -56.29 -14.26
C GLY A 489 -31.11 -55.58 -12.94
N TYR A 490 -32.41 -55.53 -12.59
CA TYR A 490 -32.91 -55.04 -11.28
C TYR A 490 -33.13 -56.25 -10.30
N PRO A 491 -33.52 -56.08 -9.01
CA PRO A 491 -32.85 -56.72 -7.87
C PRO A 491 -33.74 -57.85 -7.25
N PRO A 492 -33.67 -58.31 -5.95
CA PRO A 492 -33.83 -57.47 -4.74
C PRO A 492 -33.12 -57.94 -3.42
N ALA A 493 -33.31 -57.13 -2.37
CA ALA A 493 -33.49 -57.49 -0.95
C ALA A 493 -32.29 -57.98 -0.06
N ASP A 494 -32.01 -57.19 1.00
CA ASP A 494 -32.49 -57.43 2.38
C ASP A 494 -31.46 -57.28 3.53
N ARG A 495 -31.96 -56.75 4.66
CA ARG A 495 -31.45 -56.84 6.06
C ARG A 495 -30.33 -55.91 6.57
N ASN A 496 -30.81 -54.84 7.21
CA ASN A 496 -30.24 -54.24 8.42
C ASN A 496 -30.48 -55.16 9.65
N PRO A 497 -29.60 -55.17 10.68
CA PRO A 497 -30.08 -54.79 12.02
C PRO A 497 -29.10 -53.93 12.85
N GLY A 498 -29.67 -53.26 13.87
CA GLY A 498 -29.03 -52.19 14.66
C GLY A 498 -28.14 -52.58 15.87
N PRO A 499 -27.84 -51.63 16.78
CA PRO A 499 -26.62 -51.64 17.60
C PRO A 499 -26.80 -51.84 19.13
N ALA A 500 -25.72 -52.22 19.84
CA ALA A 500 -25.40 -52.00 21.28
C ALA A 500 -24.21 -52.90 21.72
N PRO A 501 -23.58 -52.76 22.93
CA PRO A 501 -23.54 -51.65 23.91
C PRO A 501 -22.10 -51.23 24.35
N ARG A 502 -21.99 -50.29 25.31
CA ARG A 502 -20.75 -49.84 25.99
C ARG A 502 -20.29 -50.82 27.10
N GLN A 503 -19.00 -50.73 27.49
CA GLN A 503 -18.47 -51.17 28.80
C GLN A 503 -17.44 -50.17 29.35
N GLU A 504 -17.49 -49.91 30.66
CA GLU A 504 -16.46 -49.23 31.48
C GLU A 504 -15.73 -50.25 32.37
N PRO A 505 -14.51 -49.94 32.86
CA PRO A 505 -13.99 -50.55 34.09
C PRO A 505 -13.56 -49.53 35.18
N TYR A 506 -13.87 -49.88 36.43
CA TYR A 506 -13.45 -49.23 37.70
C TYR A 506 -12.07 -49.85 38.19
N PRO A 507 -11.43 -49.45 39.32
CA PRO A 507 -10.03 -48.99 39.30
C PRO A 507 -9.03 -49.82 40.11
N GLY A 508 -7.74 -49.53 39.91
CA GLY A 508 -6.60 -50.06 40.69
C GLY A 508 -6.13 -49.14 41.84
N PRO A 509 -5.29 -49.62 42.77
CA PRO A 509 -5.07 -49.00 44.08
C PRO A 509 -4.09 -47.82 44.10
N GLN A 510 -4.22 -47.01 45.17
CA GLN A 510 -3.54 -45.75 45.40
C GLN A 510 -2.03 -45.89 45.66
N GLN A 511 -1.22 -45.06 45.02
CA GLN A 511 0.13 -44.70 45.49
C GLN A 511 0.16 -43.24 45.97
N ALA A 512 1.07 -42.94 46.91
CA ALA A 512 1.09 -41.68 47.64
C ALA A 512 1.38 -40.47 46.73
N ARG A 513 0.61 -39.40 46.94
CA ARG A 513 0.74 -38.14 46.19
C ARG A 513 2.05 -37.42 46.52
N GLN A 514 2.91 -37.23 45.53
CA GLN A 514 3.72 -36.01 45.48
C GLN A 514 2.81 -34.86 44.99
N PRO A 515 2.90 -33.64 45.54
CA PRO A 515 2.15 -32.51 45.01
C PRO A 515 2.71 -32.16 43.62
N ALA A 516 1.88 -32.22 42.60
CA ALA A 516 2.23 -31.72 41.28
C ALA A 516 2.60 -30.22 41.37
N PRO A 517 3.57 -29.72 40.58
CA PRO A 517 3.79 -28.30 40.44
C PRO A 517 2.48 -27.61 40.05
N ARG A 518 2.17 -26.45 40.64
CA ARG A 518 1.05 -25.65 40.15
C ARG A 518 1.30 -25.36 38.67
N PRO A 519 0.31 -25.52 37.77
CA PRO A 519 0.46 -25.04 36.41
C PRO A 519 0.77 -23.53 36.47
N PRO A 520 1.61 -23.00 35.57
CA PRO A 520 1.84 -21.56 35.51
C PRO A 520 0.49 -20.86 35.34
N ALA A 521 0.30 -19.75 36.06
CA ALA A 521 -0.90 -18.94 35.89
C ALA A 521 -1.02 -18.55 34.42
N ARG A 522 -2.21 -18.72 33.84
CA ARG A 522 -2.47 -18.24 32.47
C ARG A 522 -2.12 -16.75 32.41
N PRO A 523 -1.42 -16.28 31.35
CA PRO A 523 -1.29 -14.85 31.14
C PRO A 523 -2.69 -14.24 31.07
N ARG A 524 -2.85 -13.10 31.74
CA ARG A 524 -4.13 -12.43 31.91
C ARG A 524 -4.58 -11.90 30.54
N GLY A 525 -5.83 -12.15 30.15
CA GLY A 525 -6.37 -11.60 28.92
C GLY A 525 -6.45 -10.07 29.00
N LEU A 526 -6.15 -9.38 27.89
CA LEU A 526 -6.09 -7.91 27.78
C LEU A 526 -7.38 -7.15 28.13
N PHE A 527 -8.48 -7.86 28.45
CA PHE A 527 -9.81 -7.29 28.68
C PHE A 527 -10.51 -7.81 29.95
N GLU A 528 -9.76 -8.24 30.99
CA GLU A 528 -10.35 -8.48 32.32
C GLU A 528 -10.55 -7.17 33.10
N PRO A 529 -11.80 -6.80 33.48
CA PRO A 529 -12.04 -5.57 34.23
C PRO A 529 -11.50 -5.64 35.66
N VAL A 530 -10.84 -4.56 36.09
CA VAL A 530 -10.34 -4.39 37.46
C VAL A 530 -11.51 -4.14 38.40
N ARG A 531 -11.74 -5.03 39.38
CA ARG A 531 -12.57 -4.71 40.55
C ARG A 531 -11.76 -3.82 41.51
N PRO A 532 -12.27 -2.65 41.92
CA PRO A 532 -11.71 -1.93 43.06
C PRO A 532 -11.81 -2.78 44.33
N PRO A 533 -10.88 -2.66 45.30
CA PRO A 533 -11.06 -3.26 46.61
C PRO A 533 -12.22 -2.59 47.36
N GLU A 534 -13.07 -3.40 47.99
CA GLU A 534 -14.10 -2.89 48.91
C GLU A 534 -13.43 -2.35 50.20
N PRO A 535 -13.97 -1.27 50.82
CA PRO A 535 -13.43 -0.71 52.04
C PRO A 535 -13.91 -1.50 53.26
N ASP A 536 -13.02 -2.29 53.87
CA ASP A 536 -13.28 -3.00 55.12
C ASP A 536 -12.78 -2.23 56.36
N ASP A 537 -13.40 -2.53 57.50
CA ASP A 537 -13.49 -1.68 58.67
C ASP A 537 -12.24 -1.59 59.58
N ALA A 538 -12.11 -0.42 60.22
CA ALA A 538 -11.58 -0.17 61.56
C ALA A 538 -10.19 -0.68 62.05
N SER A 539 -9.33 0.31 62.34
CA SER A 539 -8.56 0.46 63.59
C SER A 539 -7.27 -0.36 63.85
N GLN A 540 -6.12 0.34 63.82
CA GLN A 540 -5.21 0.57 64.97
C GLN A 540 -3.97 1.37 64.54
N GLY A 541 -3.43 2.20 65.45
CA GLY A 541 -2.09 2.82 65.34
C GLY A 541 -1.56 3.09 66.76
N PRO A 542 -0.53 3.93 66.99
CA PRO A 542 0.54 4.41 66.10
C PRO A 542 1.92 3.89 66.66
N PRO A 543 3.14 4.53 66.63
CA PRO A 543 3.48 5.97 66.73
C PRO A 543 4.57 6.54 65.78
N SER A 544 4.49 7.86 65.59
CA SER A 544 5.53 8.88 65.32
C SER A 544 6.97 8.52 64.89
N THR A 545 7.47 9.23 63.86
CA THR A 545 8.61 10.18 63.99
C THR A 545 8.56 11.31 62.94
N THR A 546 8.65 12.56 63.40
CA THR A 546 9.07 13.78 62.65
C THR A 546 10.49 14.15 63.16
N PRO A 547 11.37 14.89 62.43
CA PRO A 547 11.19 16.27 61.90
C PRO A 547 11.75 16.45 60.46
N PHE A 548 11.60 17.52 59.67
CA PHE A 548 11.41 18.98 59.80
C PHE A 548 10.52 19.44 58.61
N GLY A 549 9.94 20.65 58.49
CA GLY A 549 9.83 21.82 59.36
C GLY A 549 9.39 23.08 58.57
N GLN A 550 8.31 23.74 58.99
CA GLN A 550 7.91 25.18 58.76
C GLN A 550 7.85 25.73 57.30
N GLY A 551 6.81 26.44 56.82
CA GLY A 551 5.51 26.92 57.34
C GLY A 551 4.59 27.38 56.16
N ARG A 552 3.25 27.39 56.24
CA ARG A 552 2.37 28.46 56.79
C ARG A 552 2.69 29.87 56.24
N ARG A 553 1.79 30.69 55.66
CA ARG A 553 0.30 30.84 55.50
C ARG A 553 0.03 31.58 54.15
N ALA A 554 -1.05 31.43 53.39
CA ALA A 554 -2.51 31.56 53.59
C ALA A 554 -3.11 33.00 53.56
N ALA A 555 -3.96 33.26 52.54
CA ALA A 555 -5.10 34.20 52.41
C ALA A 555 -4.93 35.74 52.17
N ALA A 556 -5.45 36.20 51.01
CA ALA A 556 -6.35 37.35 50.66
C ALA A 556 -6.14 38.78 51.26
N PRO A 557 -6.66 39.90 50.68
CA PRO A 557 -7.76 40.04 49.69
C PRO A 557 -7.58 41.12 48.56
N HIS A 558 -8.70 41.45 47.89
CA HIS A 558 -8.96 42.46 46.83
C HIS A 558 -8.49 43.90 47.14
N PRO A 559 -8.37 44.78 46.10
CA PRO A 559 -9.46 45.76 45.86
C PRO A 559 -9.75 46.15 44.39
N ASP A 560 -10.97 46.70 44.21
CA ASP A 560 -11.46 47.77 43.32
C ASP A 560 -11.38 47.78 41.77
N HIS A 561 -12.55 48.10 41.21
CA HIS A 561 -12.92 48.48 39.83
C HIS A 561 -12.72 50.00 39.60
N PRO A 562 -12.63 50.55 38.35
CA PRO A 562 -13.79 50.58 37.44
C PRO A 562 -13.57 50.61 35.90
N GLY A 563 -14.50 49.96 35.20
CA GLY A 563 -15.22 50.47 34.01
C GLY A 563 -14.49 50.80 32.69
N GLN A 564 -14.82 50.06 31.62
CA GLN A 564 -15.54 50.63 30.45
C GLN A 564 -16.07 49.54 29.51
N ASP A 565 -17.21 49.83 28.86
CA ASP A 565 -17.92 48.94 27.93
C ASP A 565 -17.16 48.65 26.62
N ARG A 566 -17.42 47.47 26.04
CA ARG A 566 -17.97 47.36 24.67
C ARG A 566 -18.54 45.96 24.37
N SER A 567 -19.64 45.97 23.63
CA SER A 567 -20.55 44.84 23.39
C SER A 567 -20.22 44.05 22.11
N ALA A 568 -20.59 42.76 22.11
CA ALA A 568 -20.52 41.87 20.94
C ALA A 568 -21.56 42.22 19.84
N PRO A 569 -21.33 41.84 18.57
CA PRO A 569 -22.29 42.03 17.48
C PRO A 569 -23.24 40.83 17.29
N THR A 570 -24.51 41.12 16.98
CA THR A 570 -25.56 40.15 16.59
C THR A 570 -25.83 40.28 15.08
N PRO A 571 -26.14 39.20 14.33
CA PRO A 571 -26.23 39.25 12.86
C PRO A 571 -27.54 39.90 12.33
N PRO A 572 -27.53 40.41 11.08
CA PRO A 572 -28.71 41.04 10.46
C PRO A 572 -29.71 40.02 9.87
N PRO A 573 -31.01 40.40 9.69
CA PRO A 573 -32.09 39.50 9.30
C PRO A 573 -32.28 39.36 7.78
N ALA A 574 -32.95 38.28 7.37
CA ALA A 574 -33.35 38.02 5.99
C ALA A 574 -34.62 38.82 5.56
N PRO A 575 -34.74 39.23 4.29
CA PRO A 575 -35.99 39.72 3.71
C PRO A 575 -36.79 38.60 3.04
N ARG A 576 -38.13 38.73 3.02
CA ARG A 576 -39.05 37.85 2.28
C ARG A 576 -40.06 38.65 1.45
N ASP A 577 -40.45 38.02 0.35
CA ASP A 577 -41.66 38.23 -0.48
C ASP A 577 -41.75 39.51 -1.35
N GLY A 578 -42.13 39.35 -2.64
CA GLY A 578 -42.31 40.53 -3.53
C GLY A 578 -42.73 40.40 -5.00
N ASN A 579 -42.68 39.22 -5.65
CA ASN A 579 -43.47 38.84 -6.85
C ASN A 579 -43.57 39.79 -8.10
N THR A 580 -43.09 39.36 -9.28
CA THR A 580 -43.89 39.11 -10.53
C THR A 580 -43.07 39.13 -11.84
N SER A 581 -43.52 38.33 -12.81
CA SER A 581 -43.14 38.29 -14.25
C SER A 581 -41.71 37.80 -14.59
N GLY A 582 -41.47 36.93 -15.58
CA GLY A 582 -42.40 36.23 -16.47
C GLY A 582 -41.86 36.10 -17.90
N TYR A 583 -41.11 35.03 -18.22
CA TYR A 583 -40.86 34.61 -19.61
C TYR A 583 -40.50 33.12 -19.72
N ARG A 584 -40.80 32.49 -20.86
CA ARG A 584 -40.52 31.08 -21.21
C ARG A 584 -39.82 31.02 -22.60
N PRO A 585 -39.35 29.85 -23.08
CA PRO A 585 -38.11 29.76 -23.87
C PRO A 585 -38.26 30.05 -25.37
N GLY A 586 -37.12 30.17 -26.05
CA GLY A 586 -36.98 30.15 -27.51
C GLY A 586 -35.77 29.34 -27.96
N GLU A 587 -35.94 28.58 -29.04
CA GLU A 587 -34.94 27.69 -29.65
C GLU A 587 -34.03 28.41 -30.68
N ASN A 588 -33.03 27.67 -31.18
CA ASN A 588 -32.27 27.91 -32.42
C ASN A 588 -31.32 29.12 -32.48
N ARG A 589 -30.01 28.84 -32.31
CA ARG A 589 -29.12 28.69 -33.47
C ARG A 589 -27.86 27.88 -33.16
#